data_AF-A0A4R1BGB6-F1
#
_entry.id   AF-A0A4R1BGB6-F1
#
_cell.length_a   1.000
_cell.length_b   1.000
_cell.length_c   1.000
_cell.angle_alpha   90.00
_cell.angle_beta   90.00
_cell.angle_gamma   90.00
#
_symmetry.space_group_name_H-M   'P 1'
#
loop_
_entity.id
_entity.type
_entity.pdbx_description
1 polymer ?
#
loop_
_entity_poly.entity_id
_entity_poly.type
_entity_poly.pdbx_seq_one_letter_code
_entity_poly.pdbx_strand_id
1 'polypeptide(L)'
;MLDLDSFLVSLYVLIDDWWKANRSPKPSKPGRPSLISEPEILTLAILAQWPRFRSERDFWRFADVHLQEYFPTLPSQSQFNRKARALEAEMRAFQLHLAQTLADPSAVYHVLDTTLILRLW
;
A
#
# COMPACT_ATOMS: atom_id res chain seq x y z
N MET A 1 3.43 22.27 0.90
CA MET A 1 4.35 21.19 0.48
C MET A 1 4.02 20.01 1.35
N LEU A 2 3.49 18.91 0.80
CA LEU A 2 3.17 17.71 1.59
C LEU A 2 4.50 17.07 2.02
N ASP A 3 4.75 17.02 3.32
CA ASP A 3 5.81 16.24 3.94
C ASP A 3 5.50 14.74 3.83
N LEU A 4 6.54 13.92 3.83
CA LEU A 4 6.42 12.47 3.68
C LEU A 4 5.51 11.87 4.76
N ASP A 5 5.61 12.38 5.98
CA ASP A 5 4.88 11.88 7.15
C ASP A 5 3.37 12.10 6.99
N SER A 6 2.97 13.34 6.66
CA SER A 6 1.57 13.66 6.35
C SER A 6 1.02 12.82 5.19
N PHE A 7 1.83 12.59 4.15
CA PHE A 7 1.41 11.74 3.03
C PHE A 7 1.23 10.28 3.45
N LEU A 8 2.19 9.71 4.18
CA LEU A 8 2.15 8.33 4.65
C LEU A 8 0.94 8.08 5.55
N VAL A 9 0.69 8.97 6.51
CA VAL A 9 -0.47 8.88 7.40
C VAL A 9 -1.76 8.96 6.60
N SER A 10 -1.87 9.93 5.68
CA SER A 10 -3.08 10.09 4.86
C SER A 10 -3.34 8.86 3.97
N LEU A 11 -2.30 8.32 3.34
CA LEU A 11 -2.39 7.12 2.51
C LEU A 11 -2.82 5.90 3.34
N TYR A 12 -2.20 5.70 4.50
CA TYR A 12 -2.54 4.60 5.41
C TYR A 12 -4.00 4.67 5.87
N VAL A 13 -4.45 5.84 6.32
CA VAL A 13 -5.85 6.04 6.77
C VAL A 13 -6.83 5.75 5.63
N LEU A 14 -6.55 6.24 4.42
CA LEU A 14 -7.40 6.00 3.25
C LEU A 14 -7.53 4.50 2.93
N ILE A 15 -6.43 3.76 3.01
CA ILE A 15 -6.41 2.32 2.77
C ILE A 15 -7.12 1.57 3.89
N ASP A 16 -6.88 1.94 5.15
CA ASP A 16 -7.46 1.28 6.32
C ASP A 16 -8.98 1.49 6.38
N ASP A 17 -9.46 2.69 6.09
CA ASP A 17 -10.90 2.99 6.00
C ASP A 17 -11.56 2.21 4.86
N TRP A 18 -10.93 2.19 3.68
CA TRP A 18 -11.41 1.37 2.56
C TRP A 18 -11.44 -0.12 2.92
N TRP A 19 -10.38 -0.63 3.56
CA TRP A 19 -10.29 -2.02 3.96
C TRP A 19 -11.39 -2.42 4.94
N LYS A 20 -11.65 -1.57 5.94
CA LYS A 20 -12.74 -1.76 6.92
C LYS A 20 -14.12 -1.69 6.28
N ALA A 21 -14.32 -0.79 5.30
CA ALA A 21 -15.59 -0.67 4.59
C ALA A 21 -15.87 -1.88 3.69
N ASN A 22 -14.83 -2.42 3.02
CA ASN A 22 -14.97 -3.52 2.08
C ASN A 22 -14.93 -4.92 2.72
N ARG A 23 -14.55 -5.06 4.00
CA ARG A 23 -14.54 -6.34 4.70
C ARG A 23 -15.49 -6.35 5.88
N SER A 24 -16.34 -7.38 5.93
CA SER A 24 -17.11 -7.68 7.13
C SER A 24 -16.16 -7.90 8.32
N PRO A 25 -16.54 -7.48 9.55
CA PRO A 25 -15.74 -7.71 10.74
C PRO A 25 -15.41 -9.19 10.85
N LYS A 26 -14.14 -9.53 10.63
CA LYS A 26 -13.73 -10.93 10.72
C LYS A 26 -13.57 -11.26 12.20
N PRO A 27 -14.18 -12.34 12.72
CA PRO A 27 -13.87 -12.79 14.06
C PRO A 27 -12.36 -13.01 14.16
N SER A 28 -11.76 -12.45 15.22
CA SER A 28 -10.32 -12.52 15.44
C SER A 28 -9.89 -13.98 15.39
N LYS A 29 -9.08 -14.35 14.39
CA LYS A 29 -8.63 -15.74 14.25
C LYS A 29 -7.68 -16.06 15.41
N PRO A 30 -7.90 -17.13 16.17
CA PRO A 30 -6.92 -17.59 17.14
C PRO A 30 -5.65 -18.04 16.38
N GLY A 31 -4.57 -17.28 16.53
CA GLY A 31 -3.30 -17.51 15.87
C GLY A 31 -2.28 -16.44 16.25
N ARG A 32 -0.99 -16.69 15.99
CA ARG A 32 0.07 -15.69 16.17
C ARG A 32 -0.28 -14.47 15.28
N PRO A 33 -0.43 -13.25 15.84
CA PRO A 33 -0.74 -12.07 15.04
C PRO A 33 0.27 -11.98 13.90
N SER A 34 -0.20 -11.79 12.66
CA SER A 34 0.74 -11.44 11.61
C SER A 34 1.39 -10.13 12.01
N LEU A 35 2.72 -10.13 12.08
CA LEU A 35 3.48 -8.95 12.51
C LEU A 35 3.11 -7.71 11.68
N ILE A 36 2.76 -7.91 10.41
CA ILE A 36 2.23 -6.87 9.52
C ILE A 36 0.82 -7.23 9.02
N SER A 37 -0.08 -6.27 9.13
CA SER A 37 -1.48 -6.29 8.69
C SER A 37 -1.62 -6.10 7.18
N GLU A 38 -2.77 -6.50 6.63
CA GLU A 38 -3.05 -6.35 5.20
C GLU A 38 -3.10 -4.88 4.72
N PRO A 39 -3.70 -3.92 5.46
CA PRO A 39 -3.64 -2.49 5.10
C PRO A 39 -2.21 -1.94 5.03
N GLU A 40 -1.33 -2.36 5.95
CA GLU A 40 0.09 -1.96 5.91
C GLU A 40 0.78 -2.50 4.65
N ILE A 41 0.51 -3.75 4.25
CA ILE A 41 1.06 -4.32 3.01
C ILE A 41 0.56 -3.55 1.79
N LEU A 42 -0.73 -3.21 1.73
CA LEU A 42 -1.29 -2.41 0.64
C LEU A 42 -0.63 -1.03 0.58
N THR A 43 -0.42 -0.40 1.74
CA THR A 43 0.25 0.90 1.85
C THR A 43 1.67 0.84 1.29
N LEU A 44 2.46 -0.13 1.73
CA LEU A 44 3.83 -0.35 1.23
C LEU A 44 3.86 -0.65 -0.27
N ALA A 45 2.89 -1.41 -0.78
CA ALA A 45 2.82 -1.76 -2.19
C ALA A 45 2.44 -0.57 -3.09
N ILE A 46 1.63 0.36 -2.62
CA ILE A 46 1.37 1.63 -3.33
C ILE A 46 2.61 2.53 -3.29
N LEU A 47 3.27 2.63 -2.14
CA LEU A 47 4.51 3.39 -2.02
C LEU A 47 5.61 2.86 -2.95
N ALA A 48 5.73 1.53 -3.06
CA ALA A 48 6.71 0.89 -3.93
C ALA A 48 6.49 1.20 -5.44
N GLN A 49 5.28 1.61 -5.83
CA GLN A 49 4.95 2.00 -7.22
C GLN A 49 5.39 3.44 -7.55
N TRP A 50 5.90 4.22 -6.59
CA TRP A 50 6.28 5.59 -6.87
C TRP A 50 7.41 5.69 -7.91
N PRO A 51 7.29 6.58 -8.92
CA PRO A 51 8.30 6.76 -9.98
C PRO A 51 9.70 7.12 -9.47
N ARG A 52 9.81 7.55 -8.21
CA ARG A 52 11.08 7.85 -7.54
C ARG A 52 11.99 6.62 -7.44
N PHE A 53 11.42 5.42 -7.30
CA PHE A 53 12.19 4.20 -7.05
C PHE A 53 12.62 3.55 -8.36
N ARG A 54 13.93 3.32 -8.50
CA ARG A 54 14.50 2.73 -9.73
C ARG A 54 14.51 1.20 -9.72
N SER A 55 14.26 0.59 -8.57
CA SER A 55 14.17 -0.86 -8.40
C SER A 55 13.53 -1.20 -7.04
N GLU A 56 13.08 -2.44 -6.86
CA GLU A 56 12.64 -2.91 -5.54
C GLU A 56 13.70 -2.72 -4.46
N ARG A 57 14.98 -2.96 -4.78
CA ARG A 57 16.08 -2.79 -3.80
C ARG A 57 16.24 -1.33 -3.38
N ASP A 58 15.96 -0.40 -4.28
CA ASP A 58 16.00 1.03 -4.00
C ASP A 58 14.86 1.43 -3.05
N PHE A 59 13.65 0.90 -3.30
CA PHE A 59 12.53 1.04 -2.38
C PHE A 59 12.83 0.45 -0.99
N TRP A 60 13.37 -0.77 -0.92
CA TRP A 60 13.67 -1.41 0.37
C TRP A 60 14.76 -0.68 1.16
N ARG A 61 15.78 -0.14 0.48
CA ARG A 61 16.77 0.72 1.14
C ARG A 61 16.13 1.98 1.71
N PHE A 62 15.20 2.58 0.99
CA PHE A 62 14.42 3.72 1.50
C PHE A 62 13.54 3.30 2.68
N ALA A 63 12.86 2.15 2.59
CA ALA A 63 11.97 1.64 3.62
C ALA A 63 12.71 1.36 4.94
N ASP A 64 13.90 0.76 4.88
CA ASP A 64 14.72 0.49 6.05
C ASP A 64 15.15 1.77 6.80
N VAL A 65 15.27 2.89 6.09
CA VAL A 65 15.72 4.16 6.70
C VAL A 65 14.55 5.04 7.13
N HIS A 66 13.48 5.09 6.35
CA HIS A 66 12.42 6.08 6.51
C HIS A 66 11.07 5.51 6.93
N LEU A 67 10.85 4.21 6.80
CA LEU A 67 9.56 3.58 7.08
C LEU A 67 9.54 2.75 8.36
N GLN A 68 10.69 2.50 9.00
CA GLN A 68 10.75 1.73 10.25
C GLN A 68 9.97 2.37 11.41
N GLU A 69 9.96 3.70 11.50
CA GLU A 69 9.20 4.42 12.54
C GLU A 69 7.68 4.29 12.34
N TYR A 70 7.23 4.15 11.09
CA TYR A 70 5.82 4.01 10.72
C TYR A 70 5.33 2.56 10.72
N PHE A 71 6.22 1.64 10.33
CA PHE A 71 5.97 0.21 10.23
C PHE A 71 6.99 -0.53 11.11
N PRO A 72 6.77 -0.58 12.44
CA PRO A 72 7.72 -1.18 13.38
C PRO A 72 7.96 -2.68 13.11
N THR A 73 7.06 -3.30 12.36
CA THR A 73 7.09 -4.71 11.94
C THR A 73 7.31 -4.84 10.43
N LEU A 74 8.16 -3.99 9.87
CA LEU A 74 8.50 -4.01 8.44
C LEU A 74 8.94 -5.43 8.01
N PRO A 75 8.25 -6.05 7.04
CA PRO A 75 8.56 -7.40 6.60
C PRO A 75 9.85 -7.42 5.79
N SER A 76 10.52 -8.57 5.73
CA SER A 76 11.57 -8.76 4.72
C SER A 76 10.97 -8.66 3.31
N GLN A 77 11.78 -8.28 2.33
CA GLN A 77 11.38 -8.26 0.91
C GLN A 77 10.65 -9.57 0.52
N SER A 78 11.23 -10.74 0.81
CA SER A 78 10.57 -12.03 0.50
C SER A 78 9.22 -12.26 1.20
N GLN A 79 9.00 -11.73 2.40
CA GLN A 79 7.71 -11.81 3.11
C GLN A 79 6.69 -10.85 2.51
N PHE A 80 7.13 -9.62 2.21
CA PHE A 80 6.31 -8.63 1.52
C PHE A 80 5.82 -9.16 0.18
N ASN A 81 6.71 -9.66 -0.68
CA ASN A 81 6.38 -10.13 -2.03
C ASN A 81 5.28 -11.20 -1.98
N ARG A 82 5.38 -12.13 -1.01
CA ARG A 82 4.37 -13.18 -0.80
C ARG A 82 3.02 -12.62 -0.36
N LYS A 83 3.02 -11.66 0.57
CA LYS A 83 1.79 -11.01 1.06
C LYS A 83 1.16 -10.10 0.00
N ALA A 84 1.96 -9.35 -0.74
CA ALA A 84 1.52 -8.48 -1.82
C ALA A 84 0.85 -9.28 -2.94
N ARG A 85 1.43 -10.41 -3.35
CA ARG A 85 0.77 -11.33 -4.31
C ARG A 85 -0.57 -11.87 -3.79
N ALA A 86 -0.64 -12.20 -2.51
CA ALA A 86 -1.89 -12.69 -1.91
C ALA A 86 -2.99 -11.61 -1.84
N LEU A 87 -2.61 -10.32 -1.96
CA LEU A 87 -3.50 -9.16 -1.90
C LEU A 87 -3.65 -8.46 -3.27
N GLU A 88 -3.27 -9.10 -4.37
CA GLU A 88 -3.31 -8.52 -5.71
C GLU A 88 -4.73 -8.09 -6.11
N ALA A 89 -5.74 -8.90 -5.76
CA ALA A 89 -7.13 -8.59 -6.05
C ALA A 89 -7.60 -7.34 -5.28
N GLU A 90 -7.23 -7.23 -4.00
CA GLU A 90 -7.55 -6.09 -3.15
C GLU A 90 -6.81 -4.82 -3.59
N MET A 91 -5.54 -4.94 -4.00
CA MET A 91 -4.80 -3.83 -4.59
C MET A 91 -5.53 -3.26 -5.82
N ARG A 92 -5.96 -4.14 -6.73
CA ARG A 92 -6.71 -3.73 -7.91
C ARG A 92 -8.05 -3.09 -7.55
N ALA A 93 -8.77 -3.66 -6.59
CA ALA A 93 -10.05 -3.13 -6.13
C ALA A 93 -9.89 -1.75 -5.49
N PHE A 94 -8.84 -1.53 -4.70
CA PHE A 94 -8.52 -0.23 -4.12
C PHE A 94 -8.15 0.79 -5.19
N GLN A 95 -7.31 0.44 -6.16
CA GLN A 95 -6.97 1.32 -7.29
C GLN A 95 -8.22 1.73 -8.09
N LEU A 96 -9.15 0.81 -8.33
CA LEU A 96 -10.42 1.11 -8.97
C LEU A 96 -11.30 2.04 -8.12
N HIS A 97 -11.36 1.80 -6.82
CA HIS A 97 -12.08 2.67 -5.89
C HIS A 97 -11.50 4.09 -5.89
N LEU A 98 -10.18 4.24 -5.79
CA LEU A 98 -9.51 5.53 -5.90
C LEU A 98 -9.81 6.22 -7.23
N ALA A 99 -9.72 5.49 -8.35
CA ALA A 99 -10.02 6.06 -9.66
C ALA A 99 -11.47 6.57 -9.74
N GLN A 100 -12.43 5.88 -9.13
CA GLN A 100 -13.82 6.33 -9.08
C GLN A 100 -14.00 7.55 -8.17
N THR A 101 -13.37 7.56 -6.99
CA THR A 101 -13.44 8.69 -6.05
C THR A 101 -12.73 9.94 -6.57
N LEU A 102 -11.65 9.77 -7.34
CA LEU A 102 -10.88 10.86 -7.95
C LEU A 102 -11.41 11.32 -9.32
N ALA A 103 -12.25 10.52 -9.99
CA ALA A 103 -12.90 10.90 -11.24
C ALA A 103 -14.06 11.92 -11.04
N ASP A 104 -14.33 12.35 -9.81
CA ASP A 104 -15.18 13.51 -9.53
C ASP A 104 -14.49 14.78 -10.10
N PRO A 105 -15.13 15.62 -10.94
CA PRO A 105 -14.46 16.61 -11.82
C PRO A 105 -13.64 17.72 -11.14
N SER A 106 -13.52 17.70 -9.81
CA SER A 106 -12.77 18.70 -9.03
C SER A 106 -11.33 18.29 -8.68
N ALA A 107 -10.92 17.03 -8.92
CA ALA A 107 -9.58 16.56 -8.56
C ALA A 107 -8.57 16.66 -9.73
N VAL A 108 -7.62 17.59 -9.61
CA VAL A 108 -6.66 18.06 -10.62
C VAL A 108 -5.48 17.10 -10.88
N TYR A 109 -5.61 15.79 -10.69
CA TYR A 109 -4.54 14.85 -11.07
C TYR A 109 -5.07 13.55 -11.68
N HIS A 110 -5.16 13.55 -13.01
CA HIS A 110 -5.25 12.34 -13.83
C HIS A 110 -3.89 12.06 -14.45
N VAL A 111 -3.16 11.08 -13.90
CA VAL A 111 -2.49 9.97 -14.60
C VAL A 111 -2.11 8.95 -13.52
N LEU A 112 -3.02 8.04 -13.18
CA LEU A 112 -2.63 6.68 -12.85
C LEU A 112 -2.67 5.94 -14.18
N ASP A 113 -1.62 6.15 -14.98
CA ASP A 113 -1.37 5.28 -16.10
C ASP A 113 -1.36 3.87 -15.51
N THR A 114 -2.17 2.99 -16.08
CA THR A 114 -2.12 1.55 -15.84
C THR A 114 -0.81 1.00 -16.42
N THR A 115 0.30 1.67 -16.14
CA THR A 115 1.63 1.26 -16.54
C THR A 115 1.88 0.01 -15.75
N LEU A 116 1.79 -1.09 -16.49
CA LEU A 116 2.34 -2.40 -16.21
C LEU A 116 2.54 -2.68 -14.72
N ILE A 117 1.82 -3.67 -14.23
CA ILE A 117 2.41 -4.62 -13.31
C ILE A 117 3.82 -4.90 -13.86
N LEU A 118 4.83 -4.20 -13.33
CA LEU A 118 6.20 -4.59 -13.43
C LEU A 118 6.14 -5.92 -12.72
N ARG A 119 6.04 -6.98 -13.52
CA ARG A 119 6.32 -8.35 -13.17
C ARG A 119 7.74 -8.36 -12.62
N LEU A 120 7.84 -7.93 -11.38
CA LEU A 120 8.95 -8.15 -10.49
C LEU A 120 8.26 -8.66 -9.25
N TRP A 121 7.78 -9.90 -9.35
CA TRP A 121 7.70 -10.80 -8.23
C TRP A 121 8.05 -12.18 -8.75
#